data_AF-A0A2D9PQV7-F1
#
_entry.id   AF-A0A2D9PQV7-F1
#
_cell.length_a   1.000
_cell.length_b   1.000
_cell.length_c   1.000
_cell.angle_alpha   90.00
_cell.angle_beta   90.00
_cell.angle_gamma   90.00
#
_symmetry.space_group_name_H-M   'P 1'
#
loop_
_entity.id
_entity.type
_entity.pdbx_description
1 polymer ?
#
loop_
_entity_poly.entity_id
_entity_poly.type
_entity_poly.pdbx_seq_one_letter_code
_entity_poly.pdbx_strand_id
1 'polypeptide(L)' 'TNIEPTHEYGLVYLEYIQKQTNSHHDFQPEDLKLPLKLYQLRKSHFKDPLKTNLFDSSSQNLLNGRVDNVRAAIAGEKE' A
#
# COMPACT_ATOMS: atom_id res chain seq x y z
N THR A 1 2.60 -6.34 -13.32
CA THR A 1 3.95 -5.86 -12.97
C THR A 1 3.84 -5.16 -11.63
N ASN A 2 4.39 -5.76 -10.56
CA ASN A 2 4.42 -5.09 -9.25
C ASN A 2 5.50 -4.01 -9.30
N ILE A 3 5.08 -2.75 -9.31
CA ILE A 3 5.98 -1.61 -9.25
C ILE A 3 6.53 -1.55 -7.83
N GLU A 4 7.84 -1.66 -7.65
CA GLU A 4 8.45 -1.36 -6.35
C GLU A 4 8.34 0.15 -6.10
N PRO A 5 7.69 0.58 -5.01
CA PRO A 5 7.69 1.97 -4.62
C PRO A 5 9.10 2.31 -4.12
N THR A 6 9.89 2.99 -4.94
CA THR A 6 11.16 3.57 -4.46
C THR A 6 10.85 4.77 -3.56
N HIS A 7 11.82 5.18 -2.73
CA HIS A 7 11.70 6.37 -1.89
C HIS A 7 11.36 7.64 -2.69
N GLU A 8 11.74 7.66 -3.98
CA GLU A 8 11.51 8.75 -4.93
C GLU A 8 10.12 8.71 -5.59
N TYR A 9 9.53 7.51 -5.74
CA TYR A 9 8.28 7.30 -6.49
C TYR A 9 7.07 6.88 -5.65
N GLY A 10 7.22 6.74 -4.32
CA GLY A 10 6.08 6.43 -3.43
C GLY A 10 4.93 7.45 -3.54
N LEU A 11 5.26 8.73 -3.75
CA LEU A 11 4.31 9.82 -4.00
C LEU A 11 3.61 9.67 -5.37
N VAL A 12 4.39 9.41 -6.42
CA VAL A 12 3.91 9.26 -7.80
C VAL A 12 2.95 8.06 -7.94
N TYR A 13 3.17 7.02 -7.13
CA TYR A 13 2.32 5.83 -7.12
C TYR A 13 0.88 6.14 -6.67
N LEU A 14 0.68 6.99 -5.66
CA LEU A 14 -0.67 7.36 -5.24
C LEU A 14 -1.34 8.33 -6.21
N GLU A 15 -0.62 9.30 -6.77
CA GLU A 15 -1.15 10.16 -7.81
C GLU A 15 -1.58 9.36 -9.05
N TYR A 16 -0.82 8.31 -9.39
CA TYR A 16 -1.19 7.38 -10.45
C TYR A 16 -2.47 6.62 -10.10
N ILE A 17 -2.59 6.07 -8.89
CA ILE A 17 -3.82 5.39 -8.44
C ILE A 17 -5.01 6.35 -8.45
N GLN A 18 -4.86 7.57 -7.94
CA GLN A 18 -5.92 8.59 -7.96
C GLN A 18 -6.38 8.90 -9.39
N LYS A 19 -5.43 9.08 -10.32
CA LYS A 19 -5.74 9.31 -11.75
C LYS A 19 -6.42 8.11 -12.40
N GLN A 20 -6.08 6.88 -11.99
CA GLN A 20 -6.63 5.65 -12.58
C GLN A 20 -7.97 5.22 -11.98
N THR A 21 -8.25 5.55 -10.72
CA THR A 21 -9.43 5.04 -9.99
C THR A 21 -10.70 5.89 -10.17
N ASN A 22 -10.63 7.01 -10.90
CA ASN A 22 -11.77 7.88 -11.25
C ASN A 22 -12.65 8.28 -10.04
N SER A 23 -12.06 8.26 -8.85
CA SER A 23 -12.77 8.25 -7.60
C SER A 23 -12.24 9.36 -6.69
N HIS A 24 -13.18 10.09 -6.09
CA HIS A 24 -12.97 11.05 -5.01
C HIS A 24 -12.62 10.28 -3.73
N HIS A 25 -11.51 9.58 -3.72
CA HIS A 25 -11.02 8.91 -2.53
C HIS A 25 -10.36 9.94 -1.60
N ASP A 26 -10.76 9.94 -0.33
CA ASP A 26 -10.18 10.77 0.73
C ASP A 26 -8.80 10.24 1.14
N PHE A 27 -7.85 10.27 0.20
CA PHE A 27 -6.45 10.06 0.50
C PHE A 27 -5.96 11.20 1.40
N GLN A 28 -5.44 10.83 2.57
CA GLN A 28 -4.73 11.74 3.45
C GLN A 28 -3.25 11.78 3.04
N PRO A 29 -2.52 12.87 3.30
CA PRO A 29 -1.08 12.94 3.01
C PRO A 29 -0.27 11.78 3.64
N GLU A 30 -0.71 11.23 4.77
CA GLU A 30 -0.04 10.10 5.42
C GLU A 30 -0.13 8.81 4.60
N ASP A 31 -1.16 8.68 3.77
CA ASP A 31 -1.39 7.49 2.95
C ASP A 31 -0.32 7.31 1.87
N LEU A 32 0.37 8.39 1.52
CA LEU A 32 1.49 8.41 0.56
C LEU A 32 2.62 7.45 0.96
N LYS A 33 2.68 7.08 2.25
CA LYS A 33 3.67 6.13 2.78
C LYS A 33 3.20 4.67 2.71
N LEU A 34 1.91 4.41 2.48
CA LEU A 34 1.35 3.04 2.48
C LEU A 34 2.00 2.10 1.46
N PRO A 35 2.29 2.52 0.20
CA PRO A 35 2.95 1.62 -0.75
C PRO A 35 4.31 1.15 -0.23
N LEU A 36 5.13 2.08 0.25
CA LEU A 36 6.47 1.80 0.77
C LEU A 36 6.40 0.93 2.02
N LYS A 37 5.49 1.25 2.95
CA LYS A 37 5.29 0.48 4.18
C LYS A 37 4.84 -0.96 3.88
N LEU A 38 3.93 -1.17 2.93
CA LEU A 38 3.52 -2.52 2.50
C LEU A 38 4.68 -3.31 1.91
N TYR A 39 5.52 -2.66 1.11
CA TYR A 39 6.73 -3.29 0.56
C TYR A 39 7.71 -3.70 1.68
N GLN A 40 7.96 -2.83 2.65
CA GLN A 40 8.83 -3.11 3.79
C GLN A 40 8.28 -4.25 4.65
N LEU A 41 6.98 -4.21 4.99
CA LEU A 41 6.32 -5.26 5.78
C LEU A 41 6.36 -6.63 5.07
N ARG A 42 6.11 -6.65 3.76
CA ARG A 42 6.22 -7.88 2.95
C ARG A 42 7.63 -8.45 2.98
N LYS A 43 8.65 -7.59 2.92
CA LYS A 43 10.06 -7.99 2.99
C LYS A 43 10.45 -8.50 4.38
N SER A 44 10.03 -7.81 5.45
CA SER A 44 10.28 -8.20 6.83
C SER A 44 9.62 -9.54 7.18
N HIS A 45 8.46 -9.82 6.59
CA HIS A 45 7.68 -11.04 6.84
C HIS A 45 7.75 -12.07 5.71
N PHE A 46 8.78 -12.05 4.84
CA PHE A 46 8.80 -12.90 3.63
C PHE A 46 8.69 -14.40 3.89
N LYS A 47 9.05 -14.86 5.10
CA LYS A 47 8.97 -16.27 5.53
C LYS A 47 7.61 -16.66 6.12
N ASP A 48 6.70 -15.71 6.30
CA ASP A 48 5.36 -15.92 6.82
C ASP A 48 4.35 -15.75 5.67
N PRO A 49 3.87 -16.87 5.07
CA PRO A 49 2.97 -16.84 3.92
C PRO A 49 1.64 -16.14 4.22
N LEU A 50 1.16 -16.21 5.47
CA LEU A 50 -0.11 -15.58 5.87
C LEU A 50 0.04 -14.06 5.84
N LYS A 51 1.14 -13.55 6.42
CA LYS A 51 1.44 -12.12 6.38
C LYS A 51 1.75 -11.61 4.98
N THR A 52 2.55 -12.33 4.18
CA THR A 52 2.81 -11.90 2.80
C THR A 52 1.53 -11.83 1.96
N ASN A 53 0.62 -12.81 2.11
CA ASN A 53 -0.67 -12.79 1.40
C ASN A 53 -1.57 -11.64 1.87
N LEU A 54 -1.55 -11.30 3.17
CA LEU A 54 -2.26 -10.14 3.71
C LEU A 54 -1.75 -8.84 3.09
N PHE A 55 -0.43 -8.65 2.99
CA PHE A 55 0.17 -7.45 2.41
C PHE A 55 -0.01 -7.37 0.90
N ASP A 56 0.03 -8.49 0.18
CA ASP A 56 -0.29 -8.55 -1.24
C ASP A 56 -1.76 -8.17 -1.50
N SER A 57 -2.68 -8.67 -0.68
CA SER A 57 -4.11 -8.29 -0.73
C SER A 57 -4.33 -6.81 -0.39
N SER A 58 -3.57 -6.28 0.57
CA SER A 58 -3.61 -4.86 0.94
C SER A 58 -3.09 -3.97 -0.18
N SER A 59 -2.08 -4.41 -0.93
CA SER A 59 -1.59 -3.71 -2.11
C SER A 59 -2.67 -3.63 -3.21
N GLN A 60 -3.47 -4.69 -3.39
CA GLN A 60 -4.63 -4.66 -4.29
C GLN A 60 -5.73 -3.72 -3.79
N ASN A 61 -6.01 -3.68 -2.49
CA ASN A 61 -6.94 -2.71 -1.92
C ASN A 61 -6.48 -1.27 -2.20
N LEU A 62 -5.17 -1.00 -2.06
CA LEU A 62 -4.59 0.32 -2.34
C LEU A 62 -4.80 0.71 -3.81
N LEU A 63 -4.50 -0.19 -4.75
CA LEU A 63 -4.71 0.02 -6.19
C LEU A 63 -6.18 0.27 -6.56
N ASN A 64 -7.11 -0.31 -5.80
CA ASN A 64 -8.55 -0.09 -5.96
C ASN A 64 -9.07 1.12 -5.15
N GLY A 65 -8.17 1.93 -4.57
CA GLY A 65 -8.51 3.11 -3.77
C GLY A 65 -9.19 2.81 -2.43
N ARG A 66 -9.15 1.56 -1.96
CA ARG A 66 -9.72 1.11 -0.66
C ARG A 66 -8.72 1.35 0.47
N VAL A 67 -8.32 2.59 0.66
CA VAL A 67 -7.24 2.99 1.56
C VAL A 67 -7.53 2.66 3.03
N ASP A 68 -8.77 2.82 3.48
CA ASP A 68 -9.17 2.51 4.87
C ASP A 68 -8.91 1.03 5.22
N ASN A 69 -9.17 0.13 4.27
CA ASN A 69 -8.88 -1.30 4.45
C ASN A 69 -7.38 -1.54 4.61
N VAL A 70 -6.55 -0.79 3.89
CA VAL A 70 -5.10 -0.88 4.00
C VAL A 70 -4.63 -0.37 5.36
N ARG A 71 -5.14 0.79 5.82
CA ARG A 71 -4.81 1.33 7.14
C ARG A 71 -5.15 0.35 8.25
N ALA A 72 -6.34 -0.24 8.20
CA ALA A 72 -6.77 -1.24 9.18
C ALA A 72 -5.89 -2.51 9.14
N ALA A 73 -5.54 -3.00 7.96
CA ALA A 73 -4.76 -4.23 7.79
C ALA A 73 -3.31 -4.12 8.31
N ILE A 74 -2.73 -2.92 8.31
CA ILE A 74 -1.37 -2.68 8.78
C ILE A 74 -1.31 -1.96 10.13
N ALA A 75 -2.47 -1.70 10.76
CA ALA A 75 -2.55 -1.10 12.08
C ALA A 75 -1.96 -2.05 13.12
N GLY A 76 -0.89 -1.64 13.79
CA GLY A 76 -0.17 -2.46 14.78
C GLY A 76 1.03 -3.23 14.23
N GLU A 77 1.22 -3.27 12.91
CA GLU A 77 2.43 -3.81 12.30
C GLU A 77 3.59 -2.81 12.46
N LYS A 78 4.65 -3.26 13.12
CA LYS A 78 5.92 -2.52 13.25
C LYS A 78 6.83 -2.90 12.09
N GLU A 79 7.53 -1.89 11.57
CA GLU A 79 8.54 -2.06 10.50
C GLU A 79 9.72 -2.95 10.94
#